data_AF-A0A932QW79-F1
#
_entry.id   AF-A0A932QW79-F1
#
_cell.length_a   1.000
_cell.length_b   1.000
_cell.length_c   1.000
_cell.angle_alpha   90.00
_cell.angle_beta   90.00
_cell.angle_gamma   90.00
#
_symmetry.space_group_name_H-M   'P 1'
#
loop_
_entity.id
_entity.type
_entity.pdbx_description
1 polymer ?
#
loop_
_entity_poly.entity_id
_entity_poly.type
_entity_poly.pdbx_seq_one_letter_code
_entity_poly.pdbx_strand_id
1 'polypeptide(L)'
;MNHFVISTNGRSLFSSKRRLLQSSLVYVGIGSNVGDRLDYCQKAFSLLCSSDVGVALVATQKRAGTEACPYNDIVLTAVSSLYETEPTDCPRQDWFYNAVVAVRTTLSPILLLQCCQEIELSLGKNIKIPKGPRTIDLDILFYQDAMIHSPDLIVPHPSALSRRFVLIPMAEIAPDFIPPENQQTIKAICEGISEGSIVRQKQGPEWATVTPHRVIKF
;
A
#
# COMPACT_ATOMS: atom_id res chain seq x y z
N MET A 1 8.06 -43.11 -40.65
CA MET A 1 9.16 -42.35 -40.03
C MET A 1 8.86 -40.87 -40.20
N ASN A 2 8.28 -40.28 -39.15
CA ASN A 2 8.78 -39.10 -38.44
C ASN A 2 8.17 -37.80 -38.97
N HIS A 3 7.70 -36.85 -38.18
CA HIS A 3 7.30 -36.77 -36.78
C HIS A 3 6.54 -35.44 -36.69
N PHE A 4 5.41 -35.39 -35.98
CA PHE A 4 4.80 -34.11 -35.58
C PHE A 4 5.79 -33.32 -34.72
N VAL A 5 6.02 -32.03 -35.03
CA VAL A 5 6.55 -31.06 -34.07
C VAL A 5 5.70 -29.80 -34.14
N ILE A 6 4.75 -29.70 -33.20
CA ILE A 6 4.08 -28.45 -32.86
C ILE A 6 5.08 -27.69 -31.97
N SER A 7 5.60 -26.56 -32.47
CA SER A 7 6.44 -25.66 -31.68
C SER A 7 5.55 -24.81 -30.77
N THR A 8 5.80 -24.89 -29.47
CA THR A 8 4.99 -24.35 -28.38
C THR A 8 5.36 -22.90 -28.06
N ASN A 9 4.71 -21.92 -28.71
CA ASN A 9 4.66 -20.54 -28.22
C ASN A 9 3.49 -20.32 -27.23
N GLY A 10 3.41 -21.16 -26.20
CA GLY A 10 2.34 -21.17 -25.19
C GLY A 10 2.71 -20.61 -23.81
N ARG A 11 3.92 -20.06 -23.63
CA ARG A 11 4.36 -19.45 -22.36
C ARG A 11 4.15 -17.94 -22.38
N SER A 12 2.96 -17.46 -22.03
CA SER A 12 2.82 -16.07 -21.53
C SER A 12 1.48 -15.79 -20.84
N LEU A 13 0.34 -16.30 -21.35
CA LEU A 13 -0.98 -15.90 -20.82
C LEU A 13 -1.47 -16.71 -19.60
N PHE A 14 -1.07 -17.97 -19.47
CA PHE A 14 -1.53 -18.85 -18.38
C PHE A 14 -0.88 -18.53 -17.03
N SER A 15 0.39 -18.09 -17.03
CA SER A 15 1.13 -17.73 -15.80
C SER A 15 0.54 -16.46 -15.14
N SER A 16 0.28 -15.42 -15.94
CA SER A 16 -0.28 -14.15 -15.44
C SER A 16 -1.73 -14.29 -14.97
N LYS A 17 -2.58 -15.06 -15.68
CA LYS A 17 -3.94 -15.35 -15.21
C LYS A 17 -3.97 -16.17 -13.91
N ARG A 18 -3.08 -17.16 -13.77
CA ARG A 18 -3.00 -17.98 -12.55
C ARG A 18 -2.48 -17.20 -11.35
N ARG A 19 -1.56 -16.26 -11.57
CA ARG A 19 -1.05 -15.34 -10.54
C ARG A 19 -2.12 -14.37 -10.04
N LEU A 20 -2.95 -13.81 -10.94
CA LEU A 20 -4.09 -12.97 -10.54
C LEU A 20 -5.11 -13.75 -9.68
N LEU A 21 -5.36 -15.03 -10.01
CA LEU A 21 -6.27 -15.89 -9.24
C LEU A 21 -5.75 -16.27 -7.85
N GLN A 22 -4.45 -16.10 -7.56
CA GLN A 22 -3.83 -16.37 -6.27
C GLN A 22 -3.38 -15.09 -5.53
N SER A 23 -3.70 -13.92 -6.08
CA SER A 23 -3.34 -12.61 -5.49
C SER A 23 -4.46 -12.07 -4.62
N SER A 24 -4.10 -11.60 -3.42
CA SER A 24 -5.02 -10.91 -2.52
C SER A 24 -5.10 -9.42 -2.87
N LEU A 25 -6.31 -8.86 -2.79
CA LEU A 25 -6.53 -7.42 -2.88
C LEU A 25 -6.24 -6.80 -1.51
N VAL A 26 -5.33 -5.83 -1.47
CA VAL A 26 -4.86 -5.18 -0.24
C VAL A 26 -5.02 -3.69 -0.38
N TYR A 27 -5.40 -3.03 0.72
CA TYR A 27 -5.52 -1.58 0.79
C TYR A 27 -4.48 -1.05 1.77
N VAL A 28 -3.64 -0.13 1.30
CA VAL A 28 -2.55 0.48 2.06
C VAL A 28 -2.80 1.97 2.17
N GLY A 29 -2.78 2.51 3.39
CA GLY A 29 -2.79 3.94 3.65
C GLY A 29 -1.38 4.52 3.53
N ILE A 30 -1.28 5.71 2.94
CA ILE A 30 -0.04 6.51 2.85
C ILE A 30 -0.28 7.81 3.61
N GLY A 31 0.62 8.18 4.52
CA GLY A 31 0.51 9.41 5.30
C GLY A 31 1.85 10.14 5.49
N SER A 32 1.89 11.46 5.31
CA SER A 32 3.06 12.29 5.59
C SER A 32 2.67 13.65 6.14
N ASN A 33 3.39 14.16 7.15
CA ASN A 33 3.20 15.54 7.63
C ASN A 33 4.49 16.32 7.90
N VAL A 34 5.64 15.82 7.45
CA VAL A 34 6.94 16.48 7.64
C VAL A 34 7.60 16.73 6.30
N GLY A 35 8.21 17.90 6.14
CA GLY A 35 8.96 18.26 4.94
C GLY A 35 8.08 18.39 3.70
N ASP A 36 8.60 17.97 2.54
CA ASP A 36 7.84 17.93 1.29
C ASP A 36 6.91 16.71 1.29
N ARG A 37 5.74 16.90 1.91
CA ARG A 37 4.71 15.86 2.09
C ARG A 37 4.30 15.21 0.77
N LEU A 38 4.20 15.99 -0.32
CA LEU A 38 3.83 15.48 -1.63
C LEU A 38 4.92 14.57 -2.20
N ASP A 39 6.17 15.05 -2.19
CA ASP A 39 7.33 14.27 -2.66
C ASP A 39 7.47 12.94 -1.89
N TYR A 40 7.28 12.95 -0.56
CA TYR A 40 7.30 11.72 0.23
C TYR A 40 6.18 10.75 -0.13
N CYS A 41 4.94 11.23 -0.30
CA CYS A 41 3.83 10.39 -0.76
C CYS A 41 4.10 9.80 -2.16
N GLN A 42 4.65 10.60 -3.08
CA GLN A 42 4.98 10.16 -4.44
C GLN A 42 6.10 9.12 -4.47
N LYS A 43 7.14 9.32 -3.67
CA LYS A 43 8.24 8.34 -3.52
C LYS A 43 7.76 7.05 -2.91
N ALA A 44 6.96 7.12 -1.84
CA ALA A 44 6.40 5.93 -1.19
C ALA A 44 5.50 5.13 -2.13
N PHE A 45 4.62 5.82 -2.86
CA PHE A 45 3.78 5.21 -3.90
C PHE A 45 4.63 4.56 -5.01
N SER A 46 5.64 5.27 -5.50
CA SER A 46 6.52 4.77 -6.56
C SER A 46 7.28 3.53 -6.10
N LEU A 47 7.84 3.53 -4.88
CA LEU A 47 8.54 2.37 -4.31
C LEU A 47 7.58 1.19 -4.08
N LEU A 48 6.37 1.43 -3.58
CA LEU A 48 5.39 0.37 -3.36
C LEU A 48 4.97 -0.32 -4.67
N CYS A 49 4.87 0.44 -5.77
CA CYS A 49 4.42 -0.06 -7.07
C CYS A 49 5.58 -0.42 -8.02
N SER A 50 6.83 -0.15 -7.66
CA SER A 50 7.97 -0.39 -8.53
C SER A 50 8.38 -1.86 -8.47
N SER A 51 8.41 -2.47 -9.66
CA SER A 51 8.93 -3.81 -9.94
C SER A 51 10.39 -4.03 -9.47
N ASP A 52 11.13 -2.94 -9.33
CA ASP A 52 12.58 -2.93 -9.09
C ASP A 52 12.96 -2.77 -7.61
N VAL A 53 11.99 -2.77 -6.68
CA VAL A 53 12.29 -2.68 -5.25
C VAL A 53 12.75 -4.04 -4.73
N GLY A 54 13.91 -4.48 -5.21
CA GLY A 54 14.80 -5.32 -4.43
C GLY A 54 15.36 -4.48 -3.29
N VAL A 55 14.54 -4.17 -2.28
CA VAL A 55 15.12 -3.80 -0.99
C VAL A 55 15.86 -5.04 -0.49
N ALA A 56 17.09 -4.80 -0.06
CA ALA A 56 18.11 -5.78 0.23
C ALA A 56 17.72 -6.79 1.33
N LEU A 57 16.96 -7.82 0.96
CA LEU A 57 16.65 -8.95 1.81
C LEU A 57 17.29 -10.23 1.27
N VAL A 58 18.62 -10.23 1.11
CA VAL A 58 19.45 -11.47 1.07
C VAL A 58 20.86 -11.26 1.68
N ALA A 59 21.08 -10.28 2.57
CA ALA A 59 22.41 -10.09 3.16
C ALA A 59 22.63 -10.79 4.53
N THR A 60 21.59 -11.29 5.21
CA THR A 60 21.74 -11.93 6.53
C THR A 60 21.27 -13.38 6.63
N GLN A 61 20.79 -14.01 5.56
CA GLN A 61 20.67 -15.47 5.50
C GLN A 61 21.23 -16.01 4.17
N LYS A 62 22.54 -16.27 4.20
CA LYS A 62 23.20 -17.24 3.33
C LYS A 62 22.49 -18.59 3.45
N ARG A 63 21.56 -18.91 2.54
CA ARG A 63 21.32 -20.29 2.09
C ARG A 63 21.10 -20.29 0.58
N ALA A 64 21.85 -21.18 -0.06
CA ALA A 64 21.96 -21.34 -1.49
C ALA A 64 20.61 -21.71 -2.13
N GLY A 65 20.29 -21.06 -3.24
CA GLY A 65 19.12 -21.36 -4.07
C GLY A 65 18.69 -20.12 -4.85
N THR A 66 19.00 -20.10 -6.14
CA THR A 66 18.57 -19.07 -7.10
C THR A 66 17.06 -19.11 -7.27
N GLU A 67 16.31 -18.34 -6.49
CA GLU A 67 14.90 -18.02 -6.74
C GLU A 67 14.72 -16.50 -6.76
N ALA A 68 13.92 -16.01 -7.71
CA ALA A 68 13.77 -14.60 -8.04
C ALA A 68 13.32 -13.76 -6.83
N CYS A 69 13.80 -12.51 -6.78
CA CYS A 69 13.44 -11.52 -5.76
C CYS A 69 11.91 -11.41 -5.60
N PRO A 70 11.32 -11.63 -4.41
CA PRO A 70 9.87 -11.74 -4.22
C PRO A 70 9.09 -10.41 -4.38
N TYR A 71 9.78 -9.28 -4.50
CA TYR A 71 9.22 -7.93 -4.53
C TYR A 71 8.53 -7.53 -5.84
N ASN A 72 8.59 -8.41 -6.85
CA ASN A 72 8.04 -8.15 -8.19
C ASN A 72 6.54 -8.49 -8.30
N ASP A 73 5.81 -8.39 -7.20
CA ASP A 73 4.47 -8.97 -7.07
C ASP A 73 3.45 -8.04 -6.39
N ILE A 74 3.69 -6.74 -6.40
CA ILE A 74 2.70 -5.74 -6.00
C ILE A 74 2.18 -5.06 -7.28
N VAL A 75 0.91 -5.25 -7.58
CA VAL A 75 0.28 -4.70 -8.79
C VAL A 75 -0.76 -3.67 -8.39
N LEU A 76 -0.54 -2.41 -8.77
CA LEU A 76 -1.49 -1.32 -8.54
C LEU A 76 -2.85 -1.65 -9.18
N THR A 77 -3.92 -1.50 -8.41
CA THR A 77 -5.31 -1.68 -8.85
C THR A 77 -6.06 -0.34 -8.86
N ALA A 78 -5.89 0.47 -7.83
CA ALA A 78 -6.46 1.82 -7.76
C ALA A 78 -5.66 2.71 -6.81
N VAL A 79 -5.78 4.02 -6.98
CA VAL A 79 -5.22 5.02 -6.07
C VAL A 79 -6.22 6.15 -5.91
N SER A 80 -6.40 6.60 -4.68
CA SER A 80 -7.29 7.71 -4.34
C SER A 80 -6.63 9.05 -4.65
N SER A 81 -7.40 10.12 -4.54
CA SER A 81 -6.89 11.47 -4.42
C SER A 81 -6.02 11.62 -3.17
N LEU A 82 -5.15 12.62 -3.19
CA LEU A 82 -4.40 13.08 -2.04
C LEU A 82 -5.26 14.04 -1.23
N TYR A 83 -5.35 13.82 0.08
CA TYR A 83 -6.16 14.61 0.98
C TYR A 83 -5.28 15.30 2.02
N GLU A 84 -5.53 16.59 2.26
CA GLU A 84 -4.97 17.32 3.40
C GLU A 84 -5.88 17.17 4.61
N THR A 85 -5.34 16.67 5.72
CA THR A 85 -6.14 16.25 6.88
C THR A 85 -5.58 16.73 8.20
N GLU A 86 -6.48 17.13 9.10
CA GLU A 86 -6.13 17.57 10.44
C GLU A 86 -5.54 16.41 11.28
N PRO A 87 -4.47 16.65 12.06
CA PRO A 87 -3.93 15.67 13.00
C PRO A 87 -4.93 15.29 14.09
N THR A 88 -5.18 14.00 14.27
CA THR A 88 -6.17 13.52 15.26
C THR A 88 -5.59 13.25 16.64
N ASP A 89 -4.38 12.68 16.71
CA ASP A 89 -3.87 12.10 17.97
C ASP A 89 -2.88 13.01 18.70
N CYS A 90 -2.24 13.93 17.99
CA CYS A 90 -1.36 14.95 18.55
C CYS A 90 -1.60 16.26 17.79
N PRO A 91 -2.48 17.15 18.27
CA PRO A 91 -2.97 18.28 17.47
C PRO A 91 -1.95 19.40 17.25
N ARG A 92 -0.84 19.42 18.00
CA ARG A 92 0.25 20.41 17.83
C ARG A 92 1.29 19.93 16.81
N GLN A 93 0.85 19.65 15.60
CA GLN A 93 1.71 19.30 14.47
C GLN A 93 1.10 19.77 13.14
N ASP A 94 1.90 19.76 12.08
CA ASP A 94 1.44 20.08 10.74
C ASP A 94 0.40 19.07 10.25
N TRP A 95 -0.48 19.54 9.35
CA TRP A 95 -1.51 18.72 8.72
C TRP A 95 -0.87 17.63 7.84
N PHE A 96 -1.54 16.49 7.78
CA PHE A 96 -1.08 15.35 6.99
C PHE A 96 -1.55 15.46 5.54
N TYR A 97 -0.74 14.95 4.62
CA TYR A 97 -1.22 14.43 3.35
C TYR A 97 -1.47 12.94 3.51
N ASN A 98 -2.69 12.51 3.20
CA ASN A 98 -3.14 11.13 3.29
C ASN A 98 -3.72 10.66 1.95
N ALA A 99 -3.49 9.40 1.62
CA ALA A 99 -4.11 8.70 0.50
C ALA A 99 -4.25 7.21 0.82
N VAL A 100 -5.12 6.53 0.09
CA VAL A 100 -5.24 5.07 0.06
C VAL A 100 -4.88 4.53 -1.33
N VAL A 101 -4.11 3.45 -1.34
CA VAL A 101 -3.70 2.70 -2.53
C VAL A 101 -4.26 1.28 -2.43
N ALA A 102 -4.90 0.81 -3.50
CA ALA A 102 -5.33 -0.58 -3.63
C ALA A 102 -4.35 -1.34 -4.53
N VAL A 103 -3.82 -2.46 -4.04
CA VAL A 103 -2.86 -3.30 -4.76
C VAL A 103 -3.29 -4.76 -4.74
N ARG A 104 -2.86 -5.55 -5.73
CA ARG A 104 -2.93 -7.00 -5.71
C ARG A 104 -1.56 -7.59 -5.49
N THR A 105 -1.47 -8.56 -4.59
CA THR A 105 -0.19 -9.23 -4.30
C THR A 105 -0.34 -10.68 -3.84
N THR A 106 0.64 -11.50 -4.17
CA THR A 106 0.86 -12.87 -3.69
C THR A 106 1.76 -12.90 -2.46
N LEU A 107 2.29 -11.75 -2.01
CA LEU A 107 3.04 -11.67 -0.77
C LEU A 107 2.20 -12.17 0.41
N SER A 108 2.84 -12.64 1.47
CA SER A 108 2.14 -12.84 2.73
C SER A 108 1.95 -11.48 3.42
N PRO A 109 0.98 -11.33 4.34
CA PRO A 109 0.78 -10.09 5.08
C PRO A 109 2.04 -9.60 5.81
N ILE A 110 2.85 -10.53 6.35
CA ILE A 110 4.11 -10.21 7.03
C ILE A 110 5.18 -9.71 6.03
N LEU A 111 5.28 -10.33 4.85
CA LEU A 111 6.22 -9.86 3.82
C LEU A 111 5.82 -8.47 3.29
N LEU A 112 4.52 -8.21 3.13
CA LEU A 112 4.05 -6.87 2.75
C LEU A 112 4.32 -5.85 3.86
N LEU A 113 4.13 -6.20 5.13
CA LEU A 113 4.47 -5.33 6.26
C LEU A 113 5.96 -4.96 6.24
N GLN A 114 6.83 -5.94 6.02
CA GLN A 114 8.27 -5.71 5.89
C GLN A 114 8.60 -4.77 4.73
N CYS A 115 7.95 -4.94 3.56
CA CYS A 115 8.11 -4.01 2.43
C CYS A 115 7.71 -2.58 2.83
N CYS A 116 6.57 -2.39 3.49
CA CYS A 116 6.12 -1.08 3.95
C CYS A 116 7.14 -0.45 4.91
N GLN A 117 7.59 -1.18 5.92
CA GLN A 117 8.58 -0.71 6.89
C GLN A 117 9.91 -0.34 6.23
N GLU A 118 10.35 -1.11 5.25
CA GLU A 118 11.57 -0.83 4.49
C GLU A 118 11.46 0.45 3.65
N ILE A 119 10.33 0.65 2.98
CA ILE A 119 10.05 1.90 2.25
C ILE A 119 10.11 3.08 3.23
N GLU A 120 9.44 2.98 4.37
CA GLU A 120 9.44 4.01 5.39
C GLU A 120 10.85 4.35 5.88
N LEU A 121 11.66 3.34 6.18
CA LEU A 121 13.05 3.50 6.62
C LEU A 121 13.90 4.15 5.52
N SER A 122 13.74 3.73 4.27
CA SER A 122 14.48 4.29 3.12
C SER A 122 14.17 5.77 2.87
N LEU A 123 12.96 6.21 3.23
CA LEU A 123 12.51 7.60 3.13
C LEU A 123 12.78 8.40 4.40
N GLY A 124 13.48 7.82 5.38
CA GLY A 124 13.93 8.51 6.59
C GLY A 124 12.87 8.62 7.68
N LYS A 125 11.96 7.64 7.81
CA LYS A 125 11.08 7.54 8.99
C LYS A 125 11.94 7.48 10.25
N ASN A 126 11.72 8.44 11.15
CA ASN A 126 12.39 8.53 12.45
C ASN A 126 11.35 8.78 13.53
N ILE A 127 11.01 7.76 14.30
CA ILE A 127 10.01 7.84 15.36
C ILE A 127 10.65 8.51 16.59
N LYS A 128 10.44 9.82 16.71
CA LYS A 128 10.87 10.59 17.89
C LYS A 128 9.80 10.65 18.98
N ILE A 129 8.53 10.69 18.57
CA ILE A 129 7.37 10.85 19.45
C ILE A 129 6.28 9.89 18.96
N PRO A 130 5.70 9.02 19.83
CA PRO A 130 4.56 8.19 19.45
C PRO A 130 3.43 9.04 18.86
N LYS A 131 2.94 8.65 17.68
CA LYS A 131 1.88 9.37 16.94
C LYS A 131 2.20 10.84 16.59
N GLY A 132 3.47 11.23 16.67
CA GLY A 132 3.94 12.55 16.33
C GLY A 132 4.14 12.75 14.82
N PRO A 133 4.89 13.81 14.46
CA PRO A 133 5.23 14.10 13.09
C PRO A 133 6.07 12.98 12.47
N ARG A 134 5.77 12.63 11.22
CA ARG A 134 6.46 11.57 10.48
C ARG A 134 6.68 11.95 9.03
N THR A 135 7.85 11.57 8.53
CA THR A 135 8.24 11.74 7.13
C THR A 135 7.32 10.97 6.20
N ILE A 136 7.00 9.73 6.55
CA ILE A 136 6.08 8.86 5.85
C ILE A 136 5.56 7.78 6.80
N ASP A 137 4.36 7.29 6.56
CA ASP A 137 3.69 6.18 7.23
C ASP A 137 2.96 5.34 6.18
N LEU A 138 3.09 4.02 6.26
CA LEU A 138 2.44 3.05 5.39
C LEU A 138 1.69 2.02 6.24
N ASP A 139 0.36 2.13 6.26
CA ASP A 139 -0.51 1.25 7.07
C ASP A 139 -1.23 0.23 6.19
N ILE A 140 -1.12 -1.06 6.50
CA ILE A 140 -1.97 -2.09 5.87
C ILE A 140 -3.36 -2.00 6.51
N LEU A 141 -4.34 -1.52 5.74
CA LEU A 141 -5.70 -1.26 6.22
C LEU A 141 -6.58 -2.51 6.18
N PHE A 142 -6.59 -3.18 5.02
CA PHE A 142 -7.37 -4.40 4.78
C PHE A 142 -6.57 -5.32 3.88
N TYR A 143 -6.64 -6.63 4.15
CA TYR A 143 -5.99 -7.67 3.37
C TYR A 143 -7.03 -8.67 2.90
N GLN A 144 -7.73 -8.32 1.82
CA GLN A 144 -8.90 -9.04 1.32
C GLN A 144 -9.92 -9.26 2.46
N ASP A 145 -10.28 -10.52 2.73
CA ASP A 145 -11.17 -10.97 3.80
C ASP A 145 -10.42 -11.51 5.03
N ALA A 146 -9.09 -11.33 5.09
CA ALA A 146 -8.27 -11.89 6.16
C ALA A 146 -8.46 -11.15 7.49
N MET A 147 -8.57 -11.94 8.56
CA MET A 147 -8.46 -11.51 9.95
C MET A 147 -7.10 -11.95 10.48
N ILE A 148 -6.24 -11.00 10.83
CA ILE A 148 -4.88 -11.22 11.29
C ILE A 148 -4.74 -10.57 12.66
N HIS A 149 -4.32 -11.37 13.64
CA HIS A 149 -4.00 -10.92 14.98
C HIS A 149 -2.65 -11.50 15.38
N SER A 150 -1.59 -10.74 15.15
CA SER A 150 -0.24 -11.07 15.61
C SER A 150 0.35 -9.90 16.41
N PRO A 151 1.45 -10.11 17.15
CA PRO A 151 2.14 -9.03 17.85
C PRO A 151 2.60 -7.90 16.91
N ASP A 152 2.92 -8.22 15.66
CA ASP A 152 3.51 -7.29 14.70
C ASP A 152 2.47 -6.70 13.73
N LEU A 153 1.32 -7.37 13.52
CA LEU A 153 0.32 -6.98 12.53
C LEU A 153 -1.10 -7.31 12.99
N ILE A 154 -1.98 -6.31 12.91
CA ILE A 154 -3.42 -6.49 13.07
C ILE A 154 -4.11 -6.02 11.79
N VAL A 155 -4.88 -6.93 11.17
CA VAL A 155 -5.70 -6.65 9.99
C VAL A 155 -7.10 -7.23 10.20
N PRO A 156 -8.20 -6.49 9.91
CA PRO A 156 -8.26 -5.09 9.51
C PRO A 156 -7.57 -4.14 10.50
N HIS A 157 -6.99 -3.04 10.00
CA HIS A 157 -6.32 -2.08 10.87
C HIS A 157 -7.33 -1.56 11.92
N PRO A 158 -7.01 -1.61 13.24
CA PRO A 158 -7.99 -1.39 14.31
C PRO A 158 -8.72 -0.06 14.27
N SER A 159 -8.10 0.97 13.70
CA SER A 159 -8.69 2.30 13.56
C SER A 159 -9.20 2.63 12.15
N ALA A 160 -9.11 1.73 11.17
CA ALA A 160 -9.47 2.07 9.78
C ALA A 160 -10.90 2.59 9.65
N LEU A 161 -11.84 1.98 10.39
CA LEU A 161 -13.27 2.32 10.32
C LEU A 161 -13.69 3.50 11.20
N SER A 162 -12.77 4.10 11.95
CA SER A 162 -13.04 5.27 12.81
C SER A 162 -12.32 6.53 12.34
N ARG A 163 -11.51 6.45 11.27
CA ARG A 163 -10.70 7.58 10.79
C ARG A 163 -11.23 8.10 9.46
N ARG A 164 -11.69 9.35 9.46
CA ARG A 164 -12.17 10.06 8.26
C ARG A 164 -11.11 10.11 7.16
N PHE A 165 -9.84 10.31 7.52
CA PHE A 165 -8.73 10.34 6.56
C PHE A 165 -8.40 8.98 5.94
N VAL A 166 -8.99 7.88 6.45
CA VAL A 166 -8.95 6.55 5.81
C VAL A 166 -10.24 6.29 5.04
N LEU A 167 -11.39 6.53 5.66
CA LEU A 167 -12.70 6.25 5.08
C LEU A 167 -13.00 7.06 3.83
N ILE A 168 -12.67 8.35 3.79
CA ILE A 168 -12.96 9.22 2.64
C ILE A 168 -12.17 8.76 1.39
N PRO A 169 -10.83 8.61 1.43
CA PRO A 169 -10.11 8.09 0.27
C PRO A 169 -10.46 6.63 -0.05
N MET A 170 -10.80 5.80 0.95
CA MET A 170 -11.27 4.44 0.70
C MET A 170 -12.62 4.42 -0.04
N ALA A 171 -13.56 5.31 0.33
CA ALA A 171 -14.86 5.43 -0.32
C ALA A 171 -14.74 5.93 -1.77
N GLU A 172 -13.69 6.68 -2.10
CA GLU A 172 -13.40 7.10 -3.48
C GLU A 172 -13.07 5.90 -4.39
N ILE A 173 -12.24 4.97 -3.91
CA ILE A 173 -11.71 3.88 -4.76
C ILE A 173 -12.41 2.53 -4.57
N ALA A 174 -13.10 2.34 -3.44
CA ALA A 174 -13.74 1.09 -3.07
C ALA A 174 -15.02 1.34 -2.23
N PRO A 175 -16.00 2.10 -2.75
CA PRO A 175 -17.21 2.47 -2.01
C PRO A 175 -18.03 1.26 -1.54
N ASP A 176 -18.06 0.20 -2.34
CA ASP A 176 -18.85 -1.01 -2.12
C ASP A 176 -18.09 -2.11 -1.37
N PHE A 177 -16.82 -1.88 -1.00
CA PHE A 177 -16.07 -2.83 -0.18
C PHE A 177 -16.75 -2.98 1.18
N ILE A 178 -16.96 -4.22 1.61
CA ILE A 178 -17.48 -4.55 2.94
C ILE A 178 -16.29 -5.06 3.76
N PRO A 179 -15.84 -4.30 4.79
CA PRO A 179 -14.79 -4.75 5.67
C PRO A 179 -15.12 -6.10 6.33
N PRO A 180 -14.12 -6.96 6.60
CA PRO A 180 -14.31 -8.18 7.39
C PRO A 180 -15.04 -7.89 8.70
N GLU A 181 -15.95 -8.80 9.09
CA GLU A 181 -16.78 -8.69 10.29
C GLU A 181 -17.72 -7.46 10.34
N ASN A 182 -17.87 -6.73 9.23
CA ASN A 182 -18.82 -5.63 9.09
C ASN A 182 -19.98 -6.02 8.16
N GLN A 183 -21.11 -5.33 8.30
CA GLN A 183 -22.30 -5.49 7.45
C GLN A 183 -22.55 -4.28 6.54
N GLN A 184 -21.77 -3.21 6.72
CA GLN A 184 -21.91 -1.97 5.98
C GLN A 184 -20.75 -1.82 4.99
N THR A 185 -21.05 -1.20 3.85
CA THR A 185 -20.01 -0.83 2.88
C THR A 185 -19.17 0.33 3.42
N ILE A 186 -17.95 0.51 2.91
CA ILE A 186 -17.12 1.67 3.22
C ILE A 186 -17.87 2.97 3.00
N LYS A 187 -18.65 3.09 1.92
CA LYS A 187 -19.48 4.27 1.65
C LYS A 187 -20.46 4.54 2.79
N ALA A 188 -21.23 3.53 3.22
CA ALA A 188 -22.20 3.68 4.29
C ALA A 188 -21.54 4.05 5.63
N ILE A 189 -20.39 3.47 5.94
CA ILE A 189 -19.60 3.80 7.14
C ILE A 189 -19.10 5.25 7.06
N CYS A 190 -18.58 5.66 5.90
CA CYS A 190 -18.08 7.01 5.66
C CYS A 190 -19.19 8.08 5.74
N GLU A 191 -20.40 7.77 5.30
CA GLU A 191 -21.56 8.68 5.41
C GLU A 191 -22.10 8.76 6.84
N GLY A 192 -21.97 7.68 7.62
CA GLY A 192 -22.44 7.60 9.01
C GLY A 192 -21.54 8.28 10.04
N ILE A 193 -20.29 8.61 9.70
CA ILE A 193 -19.35 9.23 10.65
C ILE A 193 -19.56 10.75 10.72
N SER A 194 -20.25 11.21 11.77
CA SER A 194 -20.61 12.62 11.95
C SER A 194 -19.48 13.48 12.54
N GLU A 195 -18.54 12.86 13.26
CA GLU A 195 -17.44 13.54 13.96
C GLU A 195 -16.07 13.07 13.46
N GLY A 196 -15.04 13.91 13.61
CA GLY A 196 -13.64 13.56 13.33
C GLY A 196 -12.86 14.67 12.66
N SER A 197 -11.66 14.34 12.19
CA SER A 197 -10.76 15.30 11.55
C SER A 197 -11.33 15.94 10.30
N ILE A 198 -10.96 17.20 10.07
CA ILE A 198 -11.17 17.87 8.79
C ILE A 198 -10.36 17.12 7.72
N VAL A 199 -10.99 16.83 6.59
CA VAL A 199 -10.39 16.16 5.43
C VAL A 199 -10.76 16.96 4.17
N ARG A 200 -9.76 17.44 3.44
CA ARG A 200 -9.93 18.25 2.22
C ARG A 200 -9.18 17.60 1.07
N GLN A 201 -9.84 17.38 -0.05
CA GLN A 201 -9.16 16.91 -1.25
C GLN A 201 -8.15 17.99 -1.70
N LYS A 202 -6.90 17.58 -1.92
CA LYS A 202 -5.80 18.47 -2.30
C LYS A 202 -5.45 18.36 -3.78
N GLN A 203 -5.32 17.14 -4.30
CA GLN A 203 -4.94 16.83 -5.68
C GLN A 203 -5.35 15.38 -6.00
N GLY A 204 -5.53 15.00 -7.27
CA GLY A 204 -5.53 13.59 -7.66
C GLY A 204 -6.63 13.14 -8.62
N PRO A 205 -6.46 11.91 -9.17
CA PRO A 205 -5.44 10.91 -8.80
C PRO A 205 -4.05 11.09 -9.45
N GLU A 206 -3.83 12.14 -10.26
CA GLU A 206 -2.59 12.39 -11.00
C GLU A 206 -1.33 12.63 -10.14
N TRP A 207 -1.49 12.90 -8.84
CA TRP A 207 -0.34 12.98 -7.93
C TRP A 207 0.47 11.67 -7.94
N ALA A 208 -0.20 10.53 -8.17
CA ALA A 208 0.36 9.19 -8.19
C ALA A 208 0.96 8.83 -9.56
N THR A 209 1.82 9.70 -10.11
CA THR A 209 2.52 9.41 -11.36
C THR A 209 3.73 8.51 -11.09
N VAL A 210 3.71 7.28 -11.60
CA VAL A 210 4.92 6.43 -11.63
C VAL A 210 5.88 7.05 -12.63
N THR A 211 6.84 7.85 -12.15
CA THR A 211 7.91 8.34 -13.03
C THR A 211 8.84 7.15 -13.29
N PRO A 212 9.06 6.70 -14.54
CA PRO A 212 10.03 5.64 -14.79
C PRO A 212 11.38 6.14 -14.29
N HIS A 213 11.92 5.50 -13.26
CA HIS A 213 13.24 5.82 -12.75
C HIS A 213 14.24 5.67 -13.90
N ARG A 214 14.73 6.81 -14.42
CA ARG A 214 16.00 6.81 -15.15
C ARG A 214 17.03 6.27 -14.17
N VAL A 215 17.49 5.05 -14.42
CA VAL A 215 18.68 4.50 -13.79
C VAL A 215 19.79 5.54 -13.95
N ILE A 216 20.11 6.26 -12.88
CA ILE A 216 21.34 7.05 -12.83
C ILE A 216 22.45 6.02 -12.74
N LYS A 217 23.02 5.69 -13.91
CA LYS A 217 24.28 4.98 -13.99
C LYS A 217 25.33 5.90 -13.36
N PHE A 218 25.89 5.49 -12.22
CA PHE A 218 27.21 5.96 -11.79
C PHE A 218 28.27 5.22 -12.59
#